data_AF-Q22CW6-F1
#
_entry.id   AF-Q22CW6-F1
#
_cell.length_a   1.000
_cell.length_b   1.000
_cell.length_c   1.000
_cell.angle_alpha   90.00
_cell.angle_beta   90.00
_cell.angle_gamma   90.00
#
_symmetry.space_group_name_H-M   'P 1'
#
loop_
_entity.id
_entity.type
_entity.pdbx_description
1 polymer ?
#
loop_
_entity_poly.entity_id
_entity_poly.type
_entity_poly.pdbx_seq_one_letter_code
_entity_poly.pdbx_strand_id
1 'polypeptide(L)'
;MMDAKDKKVGFIYDERMLLHKLSKQPPHPECPERIEKIIENLKKTGLWSQLDVINQVEPIQKDILNKVHRDSYVDLVEQMWPEGCEKENMVLNGCYYNKYTGQSAFLSSGAVIQSIDLIKSKSWHTAFCCVRPPGHHSGASQQCSGFCFFNNVVVGAKYLREKYSVKKIAIFDFDVHHGDGTQALTYDDHELLFISIHQYDEGKFYPFQSGDLSKVGNGFNINIGWNTSNFQSAGDDEYIYAFESIVMPALTEFQPDFIFISAGFDSAANDKLGRCQLTNIGYEYMSSRLVQIFPNLLFVLEGGYNLDSIQWASEAVIRRILDPLNEKQLESLRNNILPNQMSIKVINECKLAHNKFWKLQDKYNITNIIEKNQFFGKSIISDFSKNFKIDNFNDKLYYTLNQIEIQYLEKPEFRQLLWHGNQMKQFGNEMLFEIQKSIDVGFEIKIVGEDSIIIKGIKTKDFENRQLDVINQTIQYQQKVFEHFTEQLKEKKQIIYDSIKNQLKEISNIPINSQLIIDGSNCQVIISHIPNNNSNLINIQQICEQLSSYFYDQEKK
;
A
#
# COMPACT_ATOMS: atom_id res chain seq x y z
N MET A 1 -32.40 -6.11 10.69
CA MET A 1 -31.00 -5.98 10.23
C MET A 1 -30.14 -6.71 11.26
N MET A 2 -29.01 -7.32 10.88
CA MET A 2 -28.08 -7.85 11.90
C MET A 2 -27.50 -6.67 12.68
N ASP A 3 -27.34 -6.83 13.98
CA ASP A 3 -26.74 -5.78 14.81
C ASP A 3 -25.26 -5.63 14.43
N ALA A 4 -24.69 -4.43 14.65
CA ALA A 4 -23.30 -4.18 14.23
C ALA A 4 -22.28 -5.11 14.93
N LYS A 5 -22.68 -5.72 16.06
CA LYS A 5 -21.89 -6.68 16.85
C LYS A 5 -21.94 -8.12 16.33
N ASP A 6 -22.85 -8.46 15.42
CA ASP A 6 -23.03 -9.82 14.90
C ASP A 6 -22.33 -10.07 13.55
N LYS A 7 -21.67 -9.05 13.01
CA LYS A 7 -21.00 -9.09 11.69
C LYS A 7 -19.65 -9.82 11.77
N LYS A 8 -19.69 -11.15 11.73
CA LYS A 8 -18.48 -11.97 11.59
C LYS A 8 -17.73 -11.65 10.28
N VAL A 9 -16.41 -11.50 10.38
CA VAL A 9 -15.49 -11.46 9.25
C VAL A 9 -14.84 -12.83 9.12
N GLY A 10 -14.97 -13.45 7.95
CA GLY A 10 -14.38 -14.75 7.66
C GLY A 10 -12.90 -14.67 7.30
N PHE A 11 -12.13 -15.68 7.72
CA PHE A 11 -10.80 -15.93 7.18
C PHE A 11 -10.68 -17.41 6.83
N ILE A 12 -10.38 -17.73 5.58
CA ILE A 12 -10.29 -19.12 5.11
C ILE A 12 -8.92 -19.42 4.52
N TYR A 13 -8.35 -20.56 4.91
CA TYR A 13 -7.09 -21.10 4.41
C TYR A 13 -7.07 -22.63 4.59
N ASP A 14 -6.04 -23.30 4.10
CA ASP A 14 -5.81 -24.73 4.34
C ASP A 14 -4.32 -25.05 4.31
N GLU A 15 -3.82 -25.76 5.33
CA GLU A 15 -2.40 -26.10 5.44
C GLU A 15 -1.93 -27.08 4.34
N ARG A 16 -2.84 -27.83 3.71
CA ARG A 16 -2.50 -28.67 2.54
C ARG A 16 -1.99 -27.84 1.37
N MET A 17 -2.39 -26.57 1.24
CA MET A 17 -1.86 -25.68 0.20
C MET A 17 -0.37 -25.34 0.39
N LEU A 18 0.19 -25.50 1.60
CA LEU A 18 1.64 -25.36 1.88
C LEU A 18 2.47 -26.50 1.27
N LEU A 19 1.83 -27.60 0.89
CA LEU A 19 2.50 -28.74 0.26
C LEU A 19 2.88 -28.45 -1.21
N HIS A 20 2.21 -27.49 -1.86
CA HIS A 20 2.66 -26.90 -3.12
C HIS A 20 3.84 -25.96 -2.84
N LYS A 21 5.07 -26.46 -3.07
CA LYS A 21 6.31 -25.73 -2.79
C LYS A 21 7.49 -26.15 -3.67
N LEU A 22 8.41 -25.22 -3.94
CA LEU A 22 9.69 -25.52 -4.61
C LEU A 22 10.80 -25.89 -3.59
N SER A 23 11.34 -27.11 -3.64
CA SER A 23 12.42 -27.59 -2.74
C SER A 23 13.84 -27.16 -3.16
N LYS A 24 14.00 -26.59 -4.36
CA LYS A 24 15.30 -26.31 -4.98
C LYS A 24 15.66 -24.83 -4.96
N GLN A 25 16.96 -24.57 -4.99
CA GLN A 25 17.56 -23.24 -5.16
C GLN A 25 17.69 -22.88 -6.66
N PRO A 26 17.61 -21.59 -7.05
CA PRO A 26 17.28 -20.44 -6.20
C PRO A 26 15.80 -20.47 -5.73
N PRO A 27 15.46 -19.79 -4.63
CA PRO A 27 14.09 -19.79 -4.11
C PRO A 27 13.15 -19.15 -5.13
N HIS A 28 11.95 -19.72 -5.25
CA HIS A 28 10.90 -19.19 -6.10
C HIS A 28 10.12 -18.10 -5.34
N PRO A 29 9.74 -16.96 -5.98
CA PRO A 29 9.02 -15.87 -5.31
C PRO A 29 7.64 -16.32 -4.80
N GLU A 30 6.95 -17.15 -5.57
CA GLU A 30 5.74 -17.85 -5.12
C GLU A 30 6.17 -19.03 -4.22
N CYS A 31 5.94 -18.94 -2.91
CA CYS A 31 6.36 -19.95 -1.91
C CYS A 31 5.40 -20.04 -0.70
N PRO A 32 5.28 -21.20 -0.02
CA PRO A 32 4.36 -21.43 1.12
C PRO A 32 4.37 -20.32 2.17
N GLU A 33 5.55 -19.80 2.47
CA GLU A 33 5.83 -18.78 3.47
C GLU A 33 4.97 -17.52 3.26
N ARG A 34 4.50 -17.24 2.03
CA ARG A 34 3.54 -16.17 1.73
C ARG A 34 2.31 -16.21 2.63
N ILE A 35 1.65 -17.37 2.78
CA ILE A 35 0.44 -17.47 3.63
C ILE A 35 0.78 -17.72 5.09
N GLU A 36 1.91 -18.37 5.38
CA GLU A 36 2.39 -18.57 6.75
C GLU A 36 2.67 -17.21 7.41
N LYS A 37 3.35 -16.28 6.71
CA LYS A 37 3.67 -14.94 7.23
C LYS A 37 2.44 -14.07 7.46
N ILE A 38 1.43 -14.15 6.59
CA ILE A 38 0.12 -13.52 6.83
C ILE A 38 -0.47 -14.03 8.16
N ILE A 39 -0.56 -15.35 8.31
CA ILE A 39 -1.18 -15.99 9.48
C ILE A 39 -0.39 -15.73 10.77
N GLU A 40 0.94 -15.81 10.73
CA GLU A 40 1.83 -15.47 11.83
C GLU A 40 1.65 -14.00 12.27
N ASN A 41 1.60 -13.07 11.32
CA ASN A 41 1.47 -11.65 11.63
C ASN A 41 0.09 -11.32 12.20
N LEU A 42 -1.00 -11.87 11.64
CA LEU A 42 -2.35 -11.73 12.20
C LEU A 42 -2.47 -12.27 13.63
N LYS A 43 -1.76 -13.37 13.95
CA LYS A 43 -1.67 -13.90 15.32
C LYS A 43 -0.88 -12.96 16.23
N LYS A 44 0.26 -12.45 15.76
CA LYS A 44 1.14 -11.52 16.47
C LYS A 44 0.46 -10.18 16.81
N THR A 45 -0.35 -9.63 15.90
CA THR A 45 -1.08 -8.37 16.11
C THR A 45 -2.44 -8.53 16.78
N GLY A 46 -2.83 -9.77 17.11
CA GLY A 46 -4.09 -10.08 17.79
C GLY A 46 -5.33 -9.98 16.91
N LEU A 47 -5.22 -9.67 15.62
CA LEU A 47 -6.36 -9.67 14.70
C LEU A 47 -6.94 -11.07 14.49
N TRP A 48 -6.11 -12.12 14.59
CA TRP A 48 -6.53 -13.52 14.45
C TRP A 48 -7.69 -13.90 15.37
N SER A 49 -7.75 -13.37 16.60
CA SER A 49 -8.81 -13.69 17.56
C SER A 49 -10.15 -13.02 17.26
N GLN A 50 -10.20 -12.13 16.26
CA GLN A 50 -11.39 -11.40 15.82
C GLN A 50 -12.02 -11.99 14.55
N LEU A 51 -11.35 -12.97 13.93
CA LEU A 51 -11.75 -13.61 12.68
C LEU A 51 -12.48 -14.93 12.95
N ASP A 52 -13.50 -15.22 12.15
CA ASP A 52 -14.15 -16.53 12.12
C ASP A 52 -13.37 -17.42 11.13
N VAL A 53 -12.49 -18.27 11.67
CA VAL A 53 -11.48 -18.98 10.86
C VAL A 53 -11.96 -20.36 10.40
N ILE A 54 -11.83 -20.62 9.10
CA ILE A 54 -11.88 -21.98 8.53
C ILE A 54 -10.47 -22.37 8.07
N ASN A 55 -9.96 -23.48 8.58
CA ASN A 55 -8.63 -24.04 8.25
C ASN A 55 -8.69 -25.42 7.58
N GLN A 56 -9.90 -25.90 7.27
CA GLN A 56 -10.16 -27.15 6.56
C GLN A 56 -11.14 -26.85 5.43
N VAL A 57 -10.62 -26.82 4.20
CA VAL A 57 -11.34 -26.44 2.99
C VAL A 57 -11.79 -27.69 2.25
N GLU A 58 -13.08 -27.78 1.94
CA GLU A 58 -13.54 -28.79 0.98
C GLU A 58 -13.02 -28.46 -0.45
N PRO A 59 -12.38 -29.41 -1.17
CA PRO A 59 -11.99 -29.21 -2.55
C PRO A 59 -13.19 -28.90 -3.45
N ILE A 60 -13.02 -28.01 -4.43
CA ILE A 60 -14.08 -27.70 -5.38
C ILE A 60 -14.47 -28.93 -6.24
N GLN A 61 -15.75 -29.04 -6.61
CA GLN A 61 -16.21 -30.03 -7.57
C GLN A 61 -15.79 -29.65 -9.01
N LYS A 62 -15.30 -30.62 -9.79
CA LYS A 62 -14.87 -30.41 -11.19
C LYS A 62 -15.92 -29.71 -12.04
N ASP A 63 -17.19 -30.09 -11.91
CA ASP A 63 -18.29 -29.53 -12.71
C ASP A 63 -18.45 -28.01 -12.55
N ILE A 64 -17.97 -27.43 -11.44
CA ILE A 64 -17.95 -25.98 -11.20
C ILE A 64 -16.74 -25.34 -11.91
N LEU A 65 -15.57 -25.99 -11.87
CA LEU A 65 -14.38 -25.55 -12.63
C LEU A 65 -14.63 -25.59 -14.15
N ASN A 66 -15.33 -26.62 -14.63
CA ASN A 66 -15.68 -26.83 -16.04
C ASN A 66 -16.64 -25.76 -16.60
N LYS A 67 -17.18 -24.86 -15.76
CA LYS A 67 -17.94 -23.66 -16.19
C LYS A 67 -17.06 -22.53 -16.70
N VAL A 68 -15.77 -22.59 -16.43
CA VAL A 68 -14.77 -21.54 -16.74
C VAL A 68 -13.61 -22.12 -17.54
N HIS A 69 -13.10 -23.25 -17.10
CA HIS A 69 -12.01 -23.98 -17.74
C HIS A 69 -12.56 -25.14 -18.57
N ARG A 70 -11.79 -25.59 -19.56
CA ARG A 70 -12.15 -26.79 -20.33
C ARG A 70 -11.90 -28.04 -19.49
N ASP A 71 -12.77 -29.04 -19.60
CA ASP A 71 -12.64 -30.34 -18.94
C ASP A 71 -11.22 -30.92 -19.06
N SER A 72 -10.66 -30.91 -20.28
CA SER A 72 -9.31 -31.38 -20.57
C SER A 72 -8.19 -30.62 -19.86
N TYR A 73 -8.41 -29.36 -19.47
CA TYR A 73 -7.47 -28.57 -18.67
C TYR A 73 -7.67 -28.79 -17.17
N VAL A 74 -8.91 -29.00 -16.71
CA VAL A 74 -9.19 -29.38 -15.31
C VAL A 74 -8.61 -30.75 -14.99
N ASP A 75 -8.79 -31.73 -15.89
CA ASP A 75 -8.16 -33.05 -15.80
C ASP A 75 -6.63 -32.94 -15.88
N LEU A 76 -6.08 -32.08 -16.75
CA LEU A 76 -4.63 -31.82 -16.82
C LEU A 76 -4.07 -31.28 -15.51
N VAL A 77 -4.78 -30.38 -14.81
CA VAL A 77 -4.34 -29.82 -13.52
C VAL A 77 -4.47 -30.82 -12.38
N GLU A 78 -5.54 -31.62 -12.36
CA GLU A 78 -5.69 -32.73 -11.40
C GLU A 78 -4.56 -33.76 -11.56
N GLN A 79 -4.28 -34.17 -12.80
CA GLN A 79 -3.37 -35.25 -13.15
C GLN A 79 -1.98 -34.74 -13.55
N MET A 80 -1.66 -33.48 -13.23
CA MET A 80 -0.45 -32.79 -13.70
C MET A 80 0.85 -33.43 -13.21
N TRP A 81 0.77 -34.23 -12.15
CA TRP A 81 1.89 -34.96 -11.58
C TRP A 81 1.83 -36.45 -11.93
N PRO A 82 2.77 -36.98 -12.75
CA PRO A 82 2.76 -38.40 -13.11
C PRO A 82 2.95 -39.30 -11.88
N GLU A 83 2.15 -40.36 -11.79
CA GLU A 83 2.35 -41.42 -10.81
C GLU A 83 3.74 -42.08 -11.02
N GLY A 84 4.44 -42.37 -9.92
CA GLY A 84 5.80 -42.93 -9.97
C GLY A 84 6.91 -41.94 -10.41
N CYS A 85 6.63 -40.65 -10.58
CA CYS A 85 7.67 -39.66 -10.87
C CYS A 85 8.68 -39.54 -9.72
N GLU A 86 9.95 -39.86 -9.96
CA GLU A 86 11.04 -39.76 -8.97
C GLU A 86 11.53 -38.32 -8.71
N LYS A 87 11.15 -37.35 -9.55
CA LYS A 87 11.43 -35.95 -9.27
C LYS A 87 10.61 -35.51 -8.07
N GLU A 88 11.11 -34.55 -7.30
CA GLU A 88 10.27 -33.88 -6.29
C GLU A 88 9.31 -32.92 -6.99
N ASN A 89 9.87 -32.05 -7.84
CA ASN A 89 9.20 -30.91 -8.45
C ASN A 89 9.64 -30.68 -9.91
N MET A 90 8.83 -29.94 -10.66
CA MET A 90 9.12 -29.44 -12.02
C MET A 90 8.85 -27.92 -12.11
N VAL A 91 9.44 -27.25 -13.11
CA VAL A 91 9.20 -25.83 -13.41
C VAL A 91 8.96 -25.69 -14.92
N LEU A 92 7.92 -24.96 -15.31
CA LEU A 92 7.49 -24.73 -16.70
C LEU A 92 6.77 -23.38 -16.76
N ASN A 93 7.10 -22.54 -17.76
CA ASN A 93 6.47 -21.22 -17.96
C ASN A 93 6.41 -20.34 -16.69
N GLY A 94 7.46 -20.38 -15.86
CA GLY A 94 7.55 -19.65 -14.60
C GLY A 94 6.73 -20.24 -13.45
N CYS A 95 5.82 -21.19 -13.68
CA CYS A 95 5.12 -21.88 -12.61
C CYS A 95 5.90 -23.14 -12.20
N TYR A 96 5.74 -23.59 -10.95
CA TYR A 96 6.29 -24.86 -10.48
C TYR A 96 5.18 -25.86 -10.12
N TYR A 97 5.53 -27.13 -10.11
CA TYR A 97 4.59 -28.23 -9.91
C TYR A 97 5.23 -29.30 -9.05
N ASN A 98 4.41 -29.93 -8.22
CA ASN A 98 4.73 -31.14 -7.48
C ASN A 98 3.45 -31.98 -7.31
N LYS A 99 3.56 -33.13 -6.64
CA LYS A 99 2.42 -34.05 -6.44
C LYS A 99 1.22 -33.50 -5.68
N TYR A 100 1.33 -32.31 -5.07
CA TYR A 100 0.26 -31.64 -4.34
C TYR A 100 -0.31 -30.41 -5.06
N THR A 101 0.25 -30.03 -6.23
CA THR A 101 -0.22 -28.86 -6.99
C THR A 101 -1.68 -28.96 -7.38
N GLY A 102 -2.11 -30.11 -7.93
CA GLY A 102 -3.52 -30.34 -8.29
C GLY A 102 -4.45 -30.19 -7.08
N GLN A 103 -4.12 -30.87 -5.97
CA GLN A 103 -4.88 -30.74 -4.71
C GLN A 103 -4.95 -29.28 -4.23
N SER A 104 -3.84 -28.55 -4.26
CA SER A 104 -3.78 -27.15 -3.81
C SER A 104 -4.62 -26.22 -4.69
N ALA A 105 -4.62 -26.43 -6.02
CA ALA A 105 -5.46 -25.67 -6.94
C ALA A 105 -6.97 -25.89 -6.68
N PHE A 106 -7.38 -27.14 -6.44
CA PHE A 106 -8.77 -27.47 -6.10
C PHE A 106 -9.20 -26.91 -4.73
N LEU A 107 -8.29 -26.85 -3.75
CA LEU A 107 -8.53 -26.20 -2.46
C LEU A 107 -8.61 -24.67 -2.59
N SER A 108 -7.72 -24.05 -3.36
CA SER A 108 -7.69 -22.60 -3.61
C SER A 108 -9.04 -22.10 -4.14
N SER A 109 -9.57 -22.73 -5.19
CA SER A 109 -10.92 -22.43 -5.69
C SER A 109 -12.03 -22.84 -4.72
N GLY A 110 -11.87 -23.97 -4.01
CA GLY A 110 -12.84 -24.46 -3.01
C GLY A 110 -13.08 -23.49 -1.85
N ALA A 111 -12.04 -22.78 -1.41
CA ALA A 111 -12.13 -21.78 -0.35
C ALA A 111 -12.97 -20.55 -0.76
N VAL A 112 -12.88 -20.15 -2.04
CA VAL A 112 -13.72 -19.08 -2.62
C VAL A 112 -15.18 -19.51 -2.64
N ILE A 113 -15.47 -20.75 -3.07
CA ILE A 113 -16.83 -21.31 -3.09
C ILE A 113 -17.46 -21.36 -1.68
N GLN A 114 -16.72 -21.83 -0.68
CA GLN A 114 -17.20 -21.85 0.72
C GLN A 114 -17.42 -20.45 1.28
N SER A 115 -16.53 -19.49 0.97
CA SER A 115 -16.69 -18.09 1.41
C SER A 115 -17.92 -17.43 0.78
N ILE A 116 -18.19 -17.69 -0.50
CA ILE A 116 -19.43 -17.28 -1.17
C ILE A 116 -20.64 -17.81 -0.40
N ASP A 117 -20.67 -19.12 -0.10
CA ASP A 117 -21.80 -19.73 0.60
C ASP A 117 -22.05 -19.09 1.98
N LEU A 118 -20.97 -18.81 2.73
CA LEU A 118 -21.03 -18.20 4.06
C LEU A 118 -21.43 -16.72 4.02
N ILE A 119 -21.02 -15.97 2.99
CA ILE A 119 -21.47 -14.58 2.77
C ILE A 119 -22.95 -14.57 2.34
N LYS A 120 -23.35 -15.45 1.40
CA LYS A 120 -24.73 -15.50 0.90
C LYS A 120 -25.73 -16.04 1.93
N SER A 121 -25.31 -16.92 2.84
CA SER A 121 -26.09 -17.34 4.01
C SER A 121 -26.15 -16.28 5.12
N LYS A 122 -25.33 -15.22 5.04
CA LYS A 122 -25.10 -14.19 6.07
C LYS A 122 -24.44 -14.74 7.35
N SER A 123 -23.79 -15.90 7.26
CA SER A 123 -22.90 -16.41 8.30
C SER A 123 -21.67 -15.51 8.46
N TRP A 124 -21.17 -14.96 7.35
CA TRP A 124 -20.14 -13.92 7.27
C TRP A 124 -20.68 -12.66 6.61
N HIS A 125 -20.15 -11.50 7.00
CA HIS A 125 -20.45 -10.21 6.36
C HIS A 125 -19.58 -9.98 5.11
N THR A 126 -18.31 -10.37 5.23
CA THR A 126 -17.22 -10.28 4.25
C THR A 126 -16.16 -11.30 4.68
N ALA A 127 -15.24 -11.67 3.81
CA ALA A 127 -14.16 -12.59 4.15
C ALA A 127 -12.86 -12.33 3.37
N PHE A 128 -11.77 -12.89 3.89
CA PHE A 128 -10.47 -12.96 3.24
C PHE A 128 -10.08 -14.43 2.98
N CYS A 129 -9.98 -14.79 1.69
CA CYS A 129 -9.46 -16.07 1.22
C CYS A 129 -7.93 -16.02 1.12
N CYS A 130 -7.25 -16.57 2.12
CA CYS A 130 -5.79 -16.69 2.15
C CYS A 130 -5.39 -17.99 1.44
N VAL A 131 -5.35 -17.94 0.10
CA VAL A 131 -5.24 -19.11 -0.78
C VAL A 131 -3.94 -19.16 -1.58
N ARG A 132 -3.58 -20.36 -2.02
CA ARG A 132 -2.48 -20.62 -2.97
C ARG A 132 -2.70 -21.96 -3.68
N PRO A 133 -2.47 -22.08 -4.99
CA PRO A 133 -1.94 -21.07 -5.90
C PRO A 133 -2.94 -19.92 -6.20
N PRO A 134 -2.46 -18.77 -6.70
CA PRO A 134 -3.28 -17.66 -7.19
C PRO A 134 -4.08 -18.04 -8.45
N GLY A 135 -4.92 -17.11 -8.96
CA GLY A 135 -5.86 -17.38 -10.04
C GLY A 135 -5.96 -16.37 -11.19
N HIS A 136 -5.70 -15.06 -10.99
CA HIS A 136 -6.09 -14.03 -11.98
C HIS A 136 -5.41 -14.12 -13.36
N HIS A 137 -4.26 -14.78 -13.50
CA HIS A 137 -3.61 -15.06 -14.80
C HIS A 137 -4.15 -16.32 -15.52
N SER A 138 -4.94 -17.16 -14.84
CA SER A 138 -5.54 -18.34 -15.47
C SER A 138 -6.70 -17.91 -16.39
N GLY A 139 -6.65 -18.28 -17.67
CA GLY A 139 -7.65 -17.87 -18.66
C GLY A 139 -7.53 -18.54 -20.02
N ALA A 140 -7.46 -17.75 -21.10
CA ALA A 140 -7.61 -18.25 -22.47
C ALA A 140 -6.48 -19.21 -22.94
N SER A 141 -5.31 -19.18 -22.30
CA SER A 141 -4.27 -20.20 -22.47
C SER A 141 -4.65 -21.49 -21.75
N GLN A 142 -4.61 -22.63 -22.46
CA GLN A 142 -4.67 -23.97 -21.83
C GLN A 142 -3.34 -24.35 -21.13
N GLN A 143 -2.68 -23.36 -20.53
CA GLN A 143 -1.40 -23.45 -19.85
C GLN A 143 -1.44 -22.48 -18.67
N CYS A 144 -1.11 -23.02 -17.50
CA CYS A 144 -0.72 -22.28 -16.31
C CYS A 144 0.36 -21.22 -16.63
N SER A 145 0.14 -20.02 -16.11
CA SER A 145 0.92 -18.81 -16.33
C SER A 145 0.77 -17.88 -15.12
N GLY A 146 1.75 -17.01 -14.85
CA GLY A 146 1.71 -16.11 -13.69
C GLY A 146 1.47 -16.83 -12.35
N PHE A 147 2.03 -18.03 -12.19
CA PHE A 147 1.82 -18.94 -11.06
C PHE A 147 0.38 -19.44 -10.85
N CYS A 148 -0.56 -19.07 -11.73
CA CYS A 148 -1.98 -19.37 -11.62
C CYS A 148 -2.36 -20.68 -12.31
N PHE A 149 -3.33 -21.39 -11.71
CA PHE A 149 -3.83 -22.68 -12.20
C PHE A 149 -5.28 -22.58 -12.66
N PHE A 150 -6.20 -22.26 -11.75
CA PHE A 150 -7.61 -21.97 -12.04
C PHE A 150 -7.93 -20.52 -11.67
N ASN A 151 -8.84 -19.90 -12.40
CA ASN A 151 -9.25 -18.52 -12.12
C ASN A 151 -10.26 -18.50 -10.97
N ASN A 152 -9.75 -18.42 -9.74
CA ASN A 152 -10.52 -18.49 -8.51
C ASN A 152 -11.72 -17.52 -8.49
N VAL A 153 -11.52 -16.26 -8.88
CA VAL A 153 -12.56 -15.23 -8.84
C VAL A 153 -13.61 -15.41 -9.95
N VAL A 154 -13.23 -15.80 -11.17
CA VAL A 154 -14.20 -16.07 -12.25
C VAL A 154 -14.99 -17.36 -11.99
N VAL A 155 -14.37 -18.40 -11.43
CA VAL A 155 -15.05 -19.62 -10.96
C VAL A 155 -16.08 -19.26 -9.88
N GLY A 156 -15.70 -18.42 -8.91
CA GLY A 156 -16.63 -17.86 -7.93
C GLY A 156 -17.80 -17.08 -8.56
N ALA A 157 -17.53 -16.26 -9.58
CA ALA A 157 -18.54 -15.48 -10.28
C ALA A 157 -19.57 -16.34 -11.04
N LYS A 158 -19.12 -17.40 -11.74
CA LYS A 158 -20.05 -18.34 -12.39
C LYS A 158 -20.86 -19.14 -11.36
N TYR A 159 -20.26 -19.55 -10.25
CA TYR A 159 -20.97 -20.22 -9.15
C TYR A 159 -22.06 -19.33 -8.51
N LEU A 160 -21.78 -18.05 -8.26
CA LEU A 160 -22.75 -17.06 -7.78
C LEU A 160 -23.96 -16.93 -8.71
N ARG A 161 -23.74 -16.97 -10.02
CA ARG A 161 -24.82 -16.97 -11.02
C ARG A 161 -25.65 -18.24 -10.97
N GLU A 162 -25.02 -19.42 -11.05
CA GLU A 162 -25.74 -20.69 -11.11
C GLU A 162 -26.49 -21.03 -9.82
N LYS A 163 -25.87 -20.83 -8.64
CA LYS A 163 -26.47 -21.20 -7.35
C LYS A 163 -27.34 -20.12 -6.73
N TYR A 164 -26.99 -18.85 -6.92
CA TYR A 164 -27.63 -17.72 -6.21
C TYR A 164 -28.32 -16.71 -7.13
N SER A 165 -28.34 -16.93 -8.45
CA SER A 165 -28.96 -16.03 -9.45
C SER A 165 -28.46 -14.58 -9.37
N VAL A 166 -27.24 -14.39 -8.87
CA VAL A 166 -26.57 -13.08 -8.76
C VAL A 166 -26.17 -12.62 -10.15
N LYS A 167 -26.67 -11.47 -10.59
CA LYS A 167 -26.46 -11.02 -11.98
C LYS A 167 -25.20 -10.19 -12.11
N LYS A 168 -25.20 -9.00 -11.51
CA LYS A 168 -24.13 -8.03 -11.63
C LYS A 168 -23.02 -8.36 -10.65
N ILE A 169 -21.87 -8.75 -11.18
CA ILE A 169 -20.70 -9.10 -10.37
C ILE A 169 -19.57 -8.17 -10.79
N ALA A 170 -18.87 -7.56 -9.84
CA ALA A 170 -17.65 -6.83 -10.11
C ALA A 170 -16.43 -7.63 -9.64
N ILE A 171 -15.33 -7.50 -10.37
CA ILE A 171 -14.01 -7.99 -9.98
C ILE A 171 -13.08 -6.77 -10.03
N PHE A 172 -12.60 -6.33 -8.86
CA PHE A 172 -11.58 -5.30 -8.76
C PHE A 172 -10.24 -5.95 -8.42
N ASP A 173 -9.25 -5.75 -9.29
CA ASP A 173 -7.91 -6.31 -9.18
C ASP A 173 -6.90 -5.18 -8.89
N PHE A 174 -6.16 -5.32 -7.78
CA PHE A 174 -5.08 -4.41 -7.38
C PHE A 174 -3.71 -5.10 -7.28
N ASP A 175 -3.60 -6.35 -7.74
CA ASP A 175 -2.31 -6.99 -8.00
C ASP A 175 -1.52 -6.14 -9.01
N VAL A 176 -0.19 -6.06 -8.84
CA VAL A 176 0.65 -5.24 -9.72
C VAL A 176 0.69 -5.77 -11.15
N HIS A 177 0.36 -7.04 -11.36
CA HIS A 177 0.24 -7.65 -12.68
C HIS A 177 -1.22 -7.58 -13.15
N HIS A 178 -1.41 -7.25 -14.42
CA HIS A 178 -2.74 -7.30 -15.02
C HIS A 178 -3.27 -8.74 -15.04
N GLY A 179 -4.42 -8.97 -14.39
CA GLY A 179 -5.19 -10.23 -14.45
C GLY A 179 -5.75 -10.54 -15.83
N ASP A 180 -4.86 -10.85 -16.77
CA ASP A 180 -5.16 -11.12 -18.18
C ASP A 180 -6.01 -12.36 -18.41
N GLY A 181 -5.87 -13.35 -17.54
CA GLY A 181 -6.75 -14.51 -17.50
C GLY A 181 -8.19 -14.13 -17.13
N THR A 182 -8.36 -13.31 -16.09
CA THR A 182 -9.66 -12.75 -15.68
C THR A 182 -10.27 -11.93 -16.80
N GLN A 183 -9.54 -10.94 -17.34
CA GLN A 183 -9.97 -10.13 -18.49
C GLN A 183 -10.47 -11.04 -19.63
N ALA A 184 -9.69 -12.03 -20.05
CA ALA A 184 -10.02 -12.89 -21.18
C ALA A 184 -11.29 -13.75 -20.95
N LEU A 185 -11.58 -14.12 -19.71
CA LEU A 185 -12.77 -14.91 -19.35
C LEU A 185 -14.03 -14.05 -19.14
N THR A 186 -13.90 -12.73 -18.97
CA THR A 186 -15.02 -11.81 -18.72
C THR A 186 -15.26 -10.76 -19.82
N TYR A 187 -14.37 -10.66 -20.81
CA TYR A 187 -14.32 -9.54 -21.79
C TYR A 187 -15.65 -9.21 -22.51
N ASP A 188 -16.43 -10.26 -22.84
CA ASP A 188 -17.70 -10.16 -23.56
C ASP A 188 -18.94 -10.26 -22.65
N ASP A 189 -18.75 -10.37 -21.33
CA ASP A 189 -19.82 -10.63 -20.35
C ASP A 189 -20.31 -9.33 -19.69
N HIS A 190 -21.39 -8.74 -20.19
CA HIS A 190 -21.87 -7.41 -19.77
C HIS A 190 -22.48 -7.37 -18.35
N GLU A 191 -22.64 -8.54 -17.73
CA GLU A 191 -23.04 -8.66 -16.33
C GLU A 191 -21.82 -8.86 -15.39
N LEU A 192 -20.58 -8.79 -15.93
CA LEU A 192 -19.32 -8.84 -15.20
C LEU A 192 -18.48 -7.58 -15.49
N LEU A 193 -18.26 -6.74 -14.46
CA LEU A 193 -17.36 -5.59 -14.54
C LEU A 193 -15.98 -5.96 -14.02
N PHE A 194 -14.98 -6.00 -14.91
CA PHE A 194 -13.56 -6.13 -14.51
C PHE A 194 -12.90 -4.75 -14.47
N ILE A 195 -12.20 -4.47 -13.38
CA ILE A 195 -11.39 -3.26 -13.20
C ILE A 195 -10.03 -3.70 -12.67
N SER A 196 -8.95 -3.35 -13.35
CA SER A 196 -7.58 -3.68 -12.93
C SER A 196 -6.71 -2.42 -12.86
N ILE A 197 -6.07 -2.20 -11.71
CA ILE A 197 -4.96 -1.27 -11.53
C ILE A 197 -3.68 -2.11 -11.51
N HIS A 198 -2.77 -1.88 -12.46
CA HIS A 198 -1.58 -2.71 -12.63
C HIS A 198 -0.41 -1.91 -13.22
N GLN A 199 0.81 -2.44 -13.13
CA GLN A 199 1.96 -1.93 -13.85
C GLN A 199 1.95 -2.41 -15.31
N TYR A 200 2.24 -1.50 -16.25
CA TYR A 200 2.15 -1.74 -17.69
C TYR A 200 3.45 -1.41 -18.43
N ASP A 201 4.11 -0.30 -18.08
CA ASP A 201 5.36 0.18 -18.68
C ASP A 201 5.35 0.19 -20.23
N GLU A 202 4.24 0.66 -20.82
CA GLU A 202 3.95 0.64 -22.27
C GLU A 202 3.92 -0.79 -22.87
N GLY A 203 3.32 -1.73 -22.13
CA GLY A 203 3.21 -3.14 -22.52
C GLY A 203 4.53 -3.93 -22.42
N LYS A 204 5.50 -3.43 -21.63
CA LYS A 204 6.80 -4.08 -21.38
C LYS A 204 6.83 -4.85 -20.06
N PHE A 205 6.01 -4.46 -19.08
CA PHE A 205 5.85 -5.20 -17.82
C PHE A 205 4.97 -6.43 -18.03
N TYR A 206 5.14 -7.52 -17.28
CA TYR A 206 4.35 -8.75 -17.44
C TYR A 206 2.87 -8.53 -17.05
N PRO A 207 1.85 -9.01 -17.82
CA PRO A 207 1.90 -9.90 -18.99
C PRO A 207 1.88 -9.15 -20.35
N PHE A 208 2.74 -8.14 -20.47
CA PHE A 208 2.98 -7.33 -21.66
C PHE A 208 1.74 -6.52 -22.08
N GLN A 209 1.40 -6.51 -23.37
CA GLN A 209 0.30 -5.75 -23.95
C GLN A 209 -1.10 -6.21 -23.49
N SER A 210 -1.21 -7.14 -22.54
CA SER A 210 -2.49 -7.72 -22.12
C SER A 210 -3.43 -6.68 -21.50
N GLY A 211 -2.90 -5.79 -20.64
CA GLY A 211 -3.63 -4.76 -19.89
C GLY A 211 -3.73 -3.38 -20.55
N ASP A 212 -3.60 -3.28 -21.88
CA ASP A 212 -3.68 -1.99 -22.57
C ASP A 212 -5.02 -1.25 -22.30
N LEU A 213 -4.97 0.07 -22.06
CA LEU A 213 -6.15 0.90 -21.76
C LEU A 213 -7.18 0.94 -22.90
N SER A 214 -6.78 0.66 -24.14
CA SER A 214 -7.70 0.60 -25.29
C SER A 214 -8.59 -0.65 -25.30
N LYS A 215 -8.29 -1.66 -24.47
CA LYS A 215 -9.05 -2.91 -24.33
C LYS A 215 -10.27 -2.73 -23.44
N VAL A 216 -11.15 -1.83 -23.85
CA VAL A 216 -12.36 -1.46 -23.11
C VAL A 216 -13.49 -2.51 -23.19
N GLY A 217 -13.33 -3.56 -24.01
CA GLY A 217 -14.39 -4.52 -24.33
C GLY A 217 -15.67 -3.82 -24.80
N ASN A 218 -16.80 -4.23 -24.22
CA ASN A 218 -18.10 -3.57 -24.39
C ASN A 218 -18.35 -2.46 -23.33
N GLY A 219 -17.29 -1.94 -22.72
CA GLY A 219 -17.30 -0.97 -21.63
C GLY A 219 -16.98 -1.58 -20.27
N PHE A 220 -17.31 -2.86 -20.06
CA PHE A 220 -17.20 -3.57 -18.78
C PHE A 220 -15.79 -4.08 -18.43
N ASN A 221 -14.76 -3.63 -19.16
CA ASN A 221 -13.37 -3.95 -18.91
C ASN A 221 -12.55 -2.67 -18.78
N ILE A 222 -12.11 -2.33 -17.57
CA ILE A 222 -11.43 -1.06 -17.26
C ILE A 222 -9.98 -1.34 -16.85
N ASN A 223 -9.04 -0.95 -17.70
CA ASN A 223 -7.60 -1.11 -17.46
C ASN A 223 -6.96 0.23 -17.07
N ILE A 224 -6.25 0.23 -15.93
CA ILE A 224 -5.50 1.38 -15.41
C ILE A 224 -4.02 0.97 -15.30
N GLY A 225 -3.32 1.05 -16.44
CA GLY A 225 -1.93 0.61 -16.57
C GLY A 225 -0.91 1.70 -16.24
N TRP A 226 -0.16 1.54 -15.15
CA TRP A 226 0.93 2.43 -14.76
C TRP A 226 2.13 2.31 -15.68
N ASN A 227 2.56 3.44 -16.25
CA ASN A 227 3.75 3.53 -17.09
C ASN A 227 4.91 4.03 -16.23
N THR A 228 5.44 3.15 -15.37
CA THR A 228 6.48 3.51 -14.42
C THR A 228 7.81 3.77 -15.13
N SER A 229 8.64 4.61 -14.54
CA SER A 229 10.01 4.89 -14.98
C SER A 229 10.90 5.07 -13.76
N ASN A 230 12.22 5.16 -13.96
CA ASN A 230 13.20 5.29 -12.87
C ASN A 230 12.93 6.47 -11.90
N PHE A 231 12.12 7.45 -12.31
CA PHE A 231 11.77 8.65 -11.52
C PHE A 231 10.27 8.76 -11.20
N GLN A 232 9.43 7.81 -11.63
CA GLN A 232 7.98 7.84 -11.44
C GLN A 232 7.44 6.43 -11.14
N SER A 233 6.97 6.22 -9.91
CA SER A 233 6.30 5.00 -9.45
C SER A 233 4.90 5.35 -8.94
N ALA A 234 4.00 4.38 -8.88
CA ALA A 234 2.68 4.58 -8.25
C ALA A 234 2.73 4.16 -6.77
N GLY A 235 2.37 5.09 -5.87
CA GLY A 235 2.21 4.85 -4.44
C GLY A 235 0.79 5.18 -3.97
N ASP A 236 0.63 5.49 -2.68
CA ASP A 236 -0.68 5.73 -2.07
C ASP A 236 -1.51 6.79 -2.80
N ASP A 237 -0.90 7.93 -3.15
CA ASP A 237 -1.59 9.04 -3.82
C ASP A 237 -2.11 8.66 -5.21
N GLU A 238 -1.32 7.93 -6.00
CA GLU A 238 -1.73 7.46 -7.33
C GLU A 238 -2.86 6.43 -7.25
N TYR A 239 -2.79 5.49 -6.30
CA TYR A 239 -3.85 4.49 -6.09
C TYR A 239 -5.14 5.13 -5.55
N ILE A 240 -5.06 6.04 -4.57
CA ILE A 240 -6.23 6.79 -4.07
C ILE A 240 -6.84 7.63 -5.19
N TYR A 241 -6.02 8.29 -6.02
CA TYR A 241 -6.50 9.06 -7.15
C TYR A 241 -7.23 8.19 -8.19
N ALA A 242 -6.66 7.04 -8.56
CA ALA A 242 -7.28 6.06 -9.44
C ALA A 242 -8.61 5.55 -8.90
N PHE A 243 -8.60 5.21 -7.61
CA PHE A 243 -9.70 4.60 -6.90
C PHE A 243 -10.90 5.54 -6.82
N GLU A 244 -10.71 6.81 -6.44
CA GLU A 244 -11.80 7.80 -6.40
C GLU A 244 -12.19 8.35 -7.79
N SER A 245 -11.28 8.34 -8.77
CA SER A 245 -11.55 8.88 -10.12
C SER A 245 -12.21 7.89 -11.09
N ILE A 246 -11.96 6.59 -10.92
CA ILE A 246 -12.41 5.54 -11.86
C ILE A 246 -13.14 4.42 -11.12
N VAL A 247 -12.47 3.77 -10.16
CA VAL A 247 -12.97 2.52 -9.54
C VAL A 247 -14.29 2.75 -8.80
N MET A 248 -14.32 3.70 -7.87
CA MET A 248 -15.51 4.02 -7.08
C MET A 248 -16.67 4.56 -7.93
N PRO A 249 -16.48 5.49 -8.90
CA PRO A 249 -17.52 5.87 -9.84
C PRO A 249 -18.07 4.68 -10.65
N ALA A 250 -17.21 3.85 -11.23
CA ALA A 250 -17.61 2.70 -12.04
C ALA A 250 -18.39 1.66 -11.22
N LEU A 251 -17.91 1.29 -10.02
CA LEU A 251 -18.63 0.38 -9.12
C LEU A 251 -19.98 0.96 -8.66
N THR A 252 -20.05 2.28 -8.41
CA THR A 252 -21.28 2.96 -7.98
C THR A 252 -22.32 3.05 -9.09
N GLU A 253 -21.90 3.30 -10.34
CA GLU A 253 -22.79 3.31 -11.52
C GLU A 253 -23.23 1.90 -11.92
N PHE A 254 -22.30 0.93 -11.86
CA PHE A 254 -22.61 -0.47 -12.18
C PHE A 254 -23.58 -1.09 -11.18
N GLN A 255 -23.47 -0.78 -9.89
CA GLN A 255 -24.28 -1.37 -8.80
C GLN A 255 -24.18 -2.91 -8.77
N PRO A 256 -22.99 -3.46 -8.45
CA PRO A 256 -22.80 -4.90 -8.31
C PRO A 256 -23.57 -5.48 -7.11
N ASP A 257 -24.13 -6.67 -7.30
CA ASP A 257 -24.77 -7.49 -6.26
C ASP A 257 -23.74 -8.21 -5.36
N PHE A 258 -22.52 -8.41 -5.87
CA PHE A 258 -21.37 -9.03 -5.22
C PHE A 258 -20.07 -8.50 -5.85
N ILE A 259 -19.03 -8.32 -5.04
CA ILE A 259 -17.71 -7.86 -5.50
C ILE A 259 -16.62 -8.83 -5.05
N PHE A 260 -15.85 -9.35 -6.01
CA PHE A 260 -14.56 -9.99 -5.73
C PHE A 260 -13.45 -8.94 -5.76
N ILE A 261 -12.51 -9.06 -4.83
CA ILE A 261 -11.29 -8.28 -4.81
C ILE A 261 -10.13 -9.26 -5.04
N SER A 262 -9.52 -9.21 -6.22
CA SER A 262 -8.25 -9.90 -6.50
C SER A 262 -7.15 -9.13 -5.77
N ALA A 263 -6.74 -9.66 -4.63
CA ALA A 263 -5.95 -9.00 -3.61
C ALA A 263 -4.49 -9.48 -3.70
N GLY A 264 -3.78 -8.98 -4.71
CA GLY A 264 -2.33 -9.11 -4.82
C GLY A 264 -1.60 -8.04 -4.01
N PHE A 265 -0.51 -8.42 -3.34
CA PHE A 265 0.25 -7.50 -2.48
C PHE A 265 1.66 -7.20 -3.02
N ASP A 266 1.90 -7.42 -4.30
CA ASP A 266 3.14 -7.08 -5.01
C ASP A 266 3.17 -5.64 -5.54
N SER A 267 2.05 -4.92 -5.47
CA SER A 267 2.04 -3.46 -5.61
C SER A 267 2.58 -2.74 -4.36
N ALA A 268 2.82 -3.48 -3.28
CA ALA A 268 3.38 -2.96 -2.03
C ALA A 268 4.83 -2.50 -2.15
N ALA A 269 5.17 -1.44 -1.41
CA ALA A 269 6.54 -0.98 -1.25
C ALA A 269 7.49 -2.12 -0.82
N ASN A 270 8.68 -2.14 -1.41
CA ASN A 270 9.72 -3.17 -1.27
C ASN A 270 9.41 -4.54 -1.90
N ASP A 271 8.28 -4.76 -2.57
CA ASP A 271 8.20 -5.91 -3.48
C ASP A 271 9.28 -5.81 -4.56
N LYS A 272 9.75 -6.96 -5.05
CA LYS A 272 10.84 -7.04 -6.04
C LYS A 272 10.35 -7.32 -7.45
N LEU A 273 9.11 -7.82 -7.60
CA LEU A 273 8.49 -8.04 -8.90
C LEU A 273 7.72 -6.79 -9.32
N GLY A 274 6.88 -6.24 -8.42
CA GLY A 274 6.27 -4.93 -8.63
C GLY A 274 7.25 -3.79 -8.44
N ARG A 275 7.03 -2.67 -9.16
CA ARG A 275 7.80 -1.41 -9.01
C ARG A 275 6.94 -0.26 -8.47
N CYS A 276 5.85 -0.61 -7.79
CA CYS A 276 5.00 0.32 -7.06
C CYS A 276 5.54 0.57 -5.64
N GLN A 277 4.99 1.57 -4.97
CA GLN A 277 5.35 2.02 -3.63
C GLN A 277 4.10 2.18 -2.75
N LEU A 278 3.10 1.33 -2.94
CA LEU A 278 1.87 1.35 -2.15
C LEU A 278 2.20 0.98 -0.70
N THR A 279 1.77 1.77 0.28
CA THR A 279 2.01 1.50 1.70
C THR A 279 0.75 0.93 2.35
N ASN A 280 0.78 0.69 3.66
CA ASN A 280 -0.43 0.31 4.40
C ASN A 280 -1.54 1.36 4.23
N ILE A 281 -1.21 2.65 4.04
CA ILE A 281 -2.18 3.73 3.93
C ILE A 281 -3.10 3.53 2.71
N GLY A 282 -2.55 3.24 1.53
CA GLY A 282 -3.33 3.00 0.31
C GLY A 282 -4.21 1.75 0.41
N TYR A 283 -3.69 0.65 0.94
CA TYR A 283 -4.50 -0.56 1.20
C TYR A 283 -5.61 -0.30 2.23
N GLU A 284 -5.30 0.41 3.33
CA GLU A 284 -6.28 0.75 4.37
C GLU A 284 -7.38 1.67 3.82
N TYR A 285 -7.02 2.62 2.96
CA TYR A 285 -7.97 3.51 2.28
C TYR A 285 -8.92 2.72 1.39
N MET A 286 -8.40 1.98 0.39
CA MET A 286 -9.21 1.26 -0.59
C MET A 286 -10.14 0.25 0.09
N SER A 287 -9.61 -0.56 1.02
CA SER A 287 -10.39 -1.57 1.74
C SER A 287 -11.51 -0.96 2.60
N SER A 288 -11.22 0.11 3.36
CA SER A 288 -12.24 0.81 4.17
C SER A 288 -13.38 1.36 3.33
N ARG A 289 -13.05 1.98 2.18
CA ARG A 289 -14.04 2.57 1.27
C ARG A 289 -14.97 1.52 0.68
N LEU A 290 -14.42 0.37 0.27
CA LEU A 290 -15.20 -0.73 -0.27
C LEU A 290 -16.22 -1.25 0.75
N VAL A 291 -15.79 -1.63 1.96
CA VAL A 291 -16.68 -2.25 2.97
C VAL A 291 -17.71 -1.29 3.57
N GLN A 292 -17.48 0.03 3.50
CA GLN A 292 -18.47 1.03 3.90
C GLN A 292 -19.61 1.18 2.90
N ILE A 293 -19.35 0.96 1.61
CA ILE A 293 -20.27 1.31 0.53
C ILE A 293 -20.96 0.06 -0.04
N PHE A 294 -20.23 -1.05 -0.18
CA PHE A 294 -20.73 -2.25 -0.85
C PHE A 294 -20.95 -3.42 0.12
N PRO A 295 -22.14 -4.05 0.13
CA PRO A 295 -22.34 -5.34 0.78
C PRO A 295 -21.77 -6.47 -0.09
N ASN A 296 -21.53 -7.64 0.52
CA ASN A 296 -21.09 -8.86 -0.15
C ASN A 296 -19.74 -8.70 -0.90
N LEU A 297 -18.69 -8.44 -0.13
CA LEU A 297 -17.30 -8.39 -0.59
C LEU A 297 -16.59 -9.71 -0.26
N LEU A 298 -15.73 -10.17 -1.17
CA LEU A 298 -14.81 -11.28 -0.93
C LEU A 298 -13.41 -10.93 -1.45
N PHE A 299 -12.44 -10.86 -0.54
CA PHE A 299 -11.04 -10.64 -0.88
C PHE A 299 -10.37 -12.00 -1.10
N VAL A 300 -9.66 -12.16 -2.22
CA VAL A 300 -9.01 -13.41 -2.62
C VAL A 300 -7.54 -13.12 -2.89
N LEU A 301 -6.63 -13.80 -2.17
CA LEU A 301 -5.20 -13.59 -2.30
C LEU A 301 -4.69 -13.98 -3.69
N GLU A 302 -4.01 -13.06 -4.36
CA GLU A 302 -3.31 -13.29 -5.64
C GLU A 302 -1.78 -13.30 -5.41
N GLY A 303 -1.04 -12.28 -5.88
CA GLY A 303 0.42 -12.11 -5.75
C GLY A 303 0.91 -11.45 -4.45
N GLY A 304 2.13 -10.89 -4.50
CA GLY A 304 2.88 -10.39 -3.33
C GLY A 304 3.98 -11.36 -2.88
N TYR A 305 5.24 -10.98 -3.06
CA TYR A 305 6.38 -11.88 -3.03
C TYR A 305 7.53 -11.42 -2.12
N ASN A 306 7.52 -10.16 -1.67
CA ASN A 306 8.24 -9.79 -0.46
C ASN A 306 7.44 -10.24 0.78
N LEU A 307 8.02 -11.17 1.54
CA LEU A 307 7.41 -11.74 2.75
C LEU A 307 7.17 -10.73 3.88
N ASP A 308 7.97 -9.66 3.94
CA ASP A 308 7.74 -8.56 4.87
C ASP A 308 6.63 -7.62 4.38
N SER A 309 6.52 -7.41 3.07
CA SER A 309 5.47 -6.56 2.49
C SER A 309 4.08 -7.19 2.55
N ILE A 310 3.96 -8.47 2.15
CA ILE A 310 2.68 -9.19 2.14
C ILE A 310 2.05 -9.29 3.53
N GLN A 311 2.85 -9.44 4.60
CA GLN A 311 2.32 -9.57 5.95
C GLN A 311 1.69 -8.26 6.48
N TRP A 312 2.27 -7.08 6.21
CA TRP A 312 1.65 -5.82 6.65
C TRP A 312 0.58 -5.33 5.68
N ALA A 313 0.69 -5.62 4.38
CA ALA A 313 -0.28 -5.19 3.38
C ALA A 313 -1.61 -5.98 3.49
N SER A 314 -1.53 -7.29 3.70
CA SER A 314 -2.71 -8.11 4.02
C SER A 314 -3.30 -7.75 5.39
N GLU A 315 -2.46 -7.48 6.40
CA GLU A 315 -2.94 -7.00 7.70
C GLU A 315 -3.70 -5.68 7.57
N ALA A 316 -3.20 -4.73 6.78
CA ALA A 316 -3.87 -3.47 6.50
C ALA A 316 -5.29 -3.69 5.94
N VAL A 317 -5.46 -4.56 4.94
CA VAL A 317 -6.80 -4.92 4.42
C VAL A 317 -7.65 -5.59 5.50
N ILE A 318 -7.12 -6.61 6.19
CA ILE A 318 -7.87 -7.41 7.17
C ILE A 318 -8.31 -6.58 8.38
N ARG A 319 -7.47 -5.64 8.81
CA ARG A 319 -7.78 -4.66 9.86
C ARG A 319 -8.97 -3.78 9.50
N ARG A 320 -9.11 -3.40 8.23
CA ARG A 320 -10.18 -2.49 7.77
C ARG A 320 -11.48 -3.16 7.40
N ILE A 321 -11.46 -4.43 6.99
CA ILE A 321 -12.70 -5.21 6.86
C ILE A 321 -13.31 -5.55 8.23
N LEU A 322 -12.50 -5.56 9.30
CA LEU A 322 -12.93 -5.63 10.71
C LEU A 322 -13.39 -4.26 11.23
N ASP A 323 -12.58 -3.21 11.06
CA ASP A 323 -12.82 -1.85 11.56
C ASP A 323 -12.50 -0.79 10.48
N PRO A 324 -13.48 -0.33 9.69
CA PRO A 324 -13.23 0.59 8.58
C PRO A 324 -12.89 2.02 9.07
N LEU A 325 -11.96 2.71 8.39
CA LEU A 325 -11.65 4.13 8.68
C LEU A 325 -12.91 5.00 8.61
N ASN A 326 -13.11 5.91 9.56
CA ASN A 326 -14.25 6.82 9.50
C ASN A 326 -14.08 7.88 8.37
N GLU A 327 -15.18 8.47 7.89
CA GLU A 327 -15.12 9.36 6.71
C GLU A 327 -14.29 10.63 6.95
N LYS A 328 -14.01 11.06 8.20
CA LYS A 328 -13.05 12.14 8.48
C LYS A 328 -11.60 11.70 8.21
N GLN A 329 -11.24 10.46 8.56
CA GLN A 329 -9.92 9.90 8.24
C GLN A 329 -9.76 9.73 6.72
N LEU A 330 -10.78 9.18 6.06
CA LEU A 330 -10.80 9.01 4.60
C LEU A 330 -10.75 10.37 3.88
N GLU A 331 -11.53 11.35 4.31
CA GLU A 331 -11.44 12.72 3.79
C GLU A 331 -10.04 13.32 3.99
N SER A 332 -9.42 13.13 5.15
CA SER A 332 -8.06 13.61 5.41
C SER A 332 -7.03 12.98 4.46
N LEU A 333 -7.11 11.69 4.17
CA LEU A 333 -6.20 11.05 3.21
C LEU A 333 -6.46 11.56 1.79
N ARG A 334 -7.72 11.50 1.34
CA ARG A 334 -8.16 11.91 -0.01
C ARG A 334 -7.87 13.38 -0.33
N ASN A 335 -7.99 14.28 0.64
CA ASN A 335 -7.82 15.72 0.41
C ASN A 335 -6.33 16.15 0.34
N ASN A 336 -5.39 15.32 0.79
CA ASN A 336 -3.96 15.65 0.84
C ASN A 336 -3.12 15.00 -0.27
N ILE A 337 -3.74 14.20 -1.17
CA ILE A 337 -3.01 13.53 -2.25
C ILE A 337 -2.33 14.53 -3.20
N LEU A 338 -1.14 14.15 -3.68
CA LEU A 338 -0.32 14.83 -4.67
C LEU A 338 0.11 13.87 -5.80
N PRO A 339 -0.85 13.24 -6.52
CA PRO A 339 -0.57 12.26 -7.55
C PRO A 339 0.34 12.80 -8.65
N ASN A 340 1.30 11.98 -9.08
CA ASN A 340 2.28 12.36 -10.08
C ASN A 340 1.69 12.50 -11.50
N GLN A 341 2.47 13.11 -12.40
CA GLN A 341 2.03 13.38 -13.78
C GLN A 341 1.67 12.13 -14.60
N MET A 342 2.32 10.98 -14.35
CA MET A 342 2.00 9.72 -15.02
C MET A 342 0.59 9.26 -14.67
N SER A 343 0.22 9.26 -13.38
CA SER A 343 -1.12 8.88 -12.97
C SER A 343 -2.19 9.86 -13.48
N ILE A 344 -1.93 11.18 -13.43
CA ILE A 344 -2.82 12.21 -13.98
C ILE A 344 -3.08 11.97 -15.48
N LYS A 345 -2.04 11.64 -16.24
CA LYS A 345 -2.17 11.28 -17.66
C LYS A 345 -3.00 9.99 -17.84
N VAL A 346 -2.62 8.91 -17.18
CA VAL A 346 -3.27 7.59 -17.32
C VAL A 346 -4.75 7.64 -16.94
N ILE A 347 -5.11 8.34 -15.85
CA ILE A 347 -6.50 8.48 -15.42
C ILE A 347 -7.32 9.33 -16.38
N ASN A 348 -6.75 10.38 -16.97
CA ASN A 348 -7.43 11.17 -18.01
C ASN A 348 -7.62 10.36 -19.30
N GLU A 349 -6.62 9.60 -19.73
CA GLU A 349 -6.71 8.70 -20.90
C GLU A 349 -7.74 7.58 -20.66
N CYS A 350 -7.80 7.01 -19.46
CA CYS A 350 -8.82 6.04 -19.04
C CYS A 350 -10.24 6.66 -19.06
N LYS A 351 -10.44 7.86 -18.48
CA LYS A 351 -11.73 8.58 -18.55
C LYS A 351 -12.17 8.83 -19.99
N LEU A 352 -11.24 9.17 -20.89
CA LEU A 352 -11.52 9.38 -22.31
C LEU A 352 -11.90 8.07 -23.03
N ALA A 353 -11.21 6.96 -22.76
CA ALA A 353 -11.51 5.65 -23.35
C ALA A 353 -12.92 5.14 -22.94
N HIS A 354 -13.35 5.47 -21.73
CA HIS A 354 -14.61 5.02 -21.13
C HIS A 354 -15.80 5.99 -21.22
N ASN A 355 -15.62 7.23 -21.70
CA ASN A 355 -16.64 8.28 -21.68
C ASN A 355 -17.97 7.95 -22.40
N LYS A 356 -17.95 7.03 -23.36
CA LYS A 356 -19.13 6.55 -24.11
C LYS A 356 -19.89 5.44 -23.38
N PHE A 357 -19.32 4.86 -22.33
CA PHE A 357 -19.89 3.74 -21.58
C PHE A 357 -20.29 4.14 -20.16
N TRP A 358 -19.46 4.94 -19.49
CA TRP A 358 -19.58 5.27 -18.07
C TRP A 358 -19.59 6.78 -17.82
N LYS A 359 -20.42 7.21 -16.87
CA LYS A 359 -20.39 8.54 -16.27
C LYS A 359 -19.51 8.51 -15.03
N LEU A 360 -18.20 8.48 -15.25
CA LEU A 360 -17.17 8.52 -14.21
C LEU A 360 -17.14 9.89 -13.50
N GLN A 361 -18.20 10.18 -12.76
CA GLN A 361 -18.41 11.42 -12.03
C GLN A 361 -17.56 11.43 -10.78
N ASP A 362 -16.62 12.38 -10.75
CA ASP A 362 -15.78 12.66 -9.58
C ASP A 362 -16.62 13.33 -8.49
N LYS A 363 -17.18 12.50 -7.58
CA LYS A 363 -18.03 12.94 -6.47
C LYS A 363 -17.34 13.92 -5.52
N TYR A 364 -16.01 13.83 -5.38
CA TYR A 364 -15.23 14.62 -4.42
C TYR A 364 -14.49 15.79 -5.08
N ASN A 365 -14.59 15.91 -6.40
CA ASN A 365 -13.88 16.90 -7.21
C ASN A 365 -12.36 16.85 -6.96
N ILE A 366 -11.81 15.63 -7.00
CA ILE A 366 -10.40 15.32 -6.80
C ILE A 366 -9.51 16.12 -7.74
N THR A 367 -9.93 16.37 -8.99
CA THR A 367 -9.18 17.26 -9.90
C THR A 367 -8.92 18.64 -9.27
N ASN A 368 -9.94 19.28 -8.68
CA ASN A 368 -9.76 20.57 -8.00
C ASN A 368 -8.89 20.47 -6.74
N ILE A 369 -8.94 19.34 -6.03
CA ILE A 369 -8.05 19.07 -4.88
C ILE A 369 -6.59 19.02 -5.35
N ILE A 370 -6.31 18.27 -6.43
CA ILE A 370 -4.98 18.14 -7.01
C ILE A 370 -4.47 19.50 -7.52
N GLU A 371 -5.28 20.24 -8.29
CA GLU A 371 -4.91 21.57 -8.80
C GLU A 371 -4.57 22.53 -7.65
N LYS A 372 -5.37 22.52 -6.58
CA LYS A 372 -5.13 23.31 -5.37
C LYS A 372 -3.82 22.90 -4.70
N ASN A 373 -3.60 21.61 -4.45
CA ASN A 373 -2.40 21.11 -3.77
C ASN A 373 -1.14 21.38 -4.61
N GLN A 374 -1.20 21.20 -5.93
CA GLN A 374 -0.13 21.58 -6.86
C GLN A 374 0.11 23.10 -6.92
N PHE A 375 -0.93 23.92 -6.82
CA PHE A 375 -0.79 25.38 -6.75
C PHE A 375 -0.07 25.80 -5.46
N PHE A 376 -0.42 25.22 -4.30
CA PHE A 376 0.30 25.47 -3.05
C PHE A 376 1.76 25.06 -3.16
N GLY A 377 2.06 23.87 -3.69
CA GLY A 377 3.43 23.43 -3.99
C GLY A 377 4.18 24.41 -4.90
N LYS A 378 3.55 24.86 -5.99
CA LYS A 378 4.13 25.86 -6.91
C LYS A 378 4.31 27.24 -6.28
N SER A 379 3.43 27.69 -5.40
CA SER A 379 3.60 28.95 -4.66
C SER A 379 4.85 28.88 -3.81
N ILE A 380 4.97 27.82 -2.99
CA ILE A 380 6.15 27.54 -2.17
C ILE A 380 7.41 27.52 -3.04
N ILE A 381 7.44 26.74 -4.13
CA ILE A 381 8.56 26.70 -5.08
C ILE A 381 8.87 28.10 -5.67
N SER A 382 7.86 28.90 -5.99
CA SER A 382 8.05 30.24 -6.53
C SER A 382 8.72 31.17 -5.52
N ASP A 383 8.35 31.07 -4.24
CA ASP A 383 8.91 31.89 -3.17
C ASP A 383 10.33 31.43 -2.80
N PHE A 384 10.62 30.12 -2.86
CA PHE A 384 11.99 29.59 -2.87
C PHE A 384 12.82 30.13 -4.05
N SER A 385 12.26 30.18 -5.26
CA SER A 385 12.98 30.61 -6.48
C SER A 385 13.30 32.12 -6.52
N LYS A 386 12.51 32.96 -5.84
CA LYS A 386 12.72 34.42 -5.77
C LYS A 386 13.93 34.80 -4.90
N ASN A 387 14.38 33.91 -4.02
CA ASN A 387 15.47 34.17 -3.06
C ASN A 387 16.89 33.88 -3.62
N PHE A 388 17.00 33.58 -4.91
CA PHE A 388 18.28 33.45 -5.60
C PHE A 388 18.75 34.80 -6.17
N LYS A 389 19.92 35.28 -5.73
CA LYS A 389 20.67 36.31 -6.45
C LYS A 389 21.47 35.66 -7.58
N ILE A 390 21.45 36.29 -8.75
CA ILE A 390 22.31 35.97 -9.87
C ILE A 390 23.45 36.99 -9.91
N ASP A 391 24.64 36.57 -9.51
CA ASP A 391 25.86 37.36 -9.65
C ASP A 391 26.65 36.86 -10.86
N ASN A 392 27.35 37.74 -11.58
CA ASN A 392 28.13 37.37 -12.77
C ASN A 392 29.60 37.76 -12.56
N PHE A 393 30.51 36.80 -12.72
CA PHE A 393 31.94 36.98 -12.48
C PHE A 393 32.74 36.16 -13.51
N ASN A 394 33.69 36.78 -14.22
CA ASN A 394 34.52 36.10 -15.24
C ASN A 394 33.72 35.19 -16.20
N ASP A 395 32.67 35.75 -16.82
CA ASP A 395 31.77 35.09 -17.78
C ASP A 395 31.06 33.81 -17.29
N LYS A 396 30.84 33.70 -15.97
CA LYS A 396 30.07 32.62 -15.35
C LYS A 396 28.95 33.19 -14.47
N LEU A 397 27.76 32.60 -14.58
CA LEU A 397 26.66 32.87 -13.67
C LEU A 397 26.89 32.14 -12.34
N TYR A 398 26.72 32.86 -11.24
CA TYR A 398 26.72 32.37 -9.88
C TYR A 398 25.30 32.53 -9.33
N TYR A 399 24.83 31.51 -8.61
CA TYR A 399 23.54 31.53 -7.93
C TYR A 399 23.80 31.57 -6.42
N THR A 400 23.52 32.71 -5.80
CA THR A 400 23.72 32.95 -4.37
C THR A 400 22.37 32.87 -3.68
N LEU A 401 22.20 31.90 -2.78
CA LEU A 401 20.96 31.70 -2.02
C LEU A 401 20.99 32.62 -0.79
N ASN A 402 20.40 33.81 -0.91
CA ASN A 402 20.38 34.78 0.17
C ASN A 402 19.17 34.50 1.08
N GLN A 403 19.41 34.46 2.40
CA GLN A 403 18.44 34.43 3.51
C GLN A 403 17.02 34.00 3.12
N ILE A 404 16.69 32.73 3.38
CA ILE A 404 15.30 32.28 3.34
C ILE A 404 14.56 32.89 4.55
N GLU A 405 14.03 34.10 4.38
CA GLU A 405 13.01 34.60 5.29
C GLU A 405 11.71 33.86 4.97
N ILE A 406 11.50 32.71 5.63
CA ILE A 406 10.23 31.99 5.56
C ILE A 406 9.17 32.85 6.23
N GLN A 407 8.48 33.67 5.44
CA GLN A 407 7.21 34.26 5.85
C GLN A 407 6.19 33.13 6.00
N TYR A 408 6.21 32.47 7.16
CA TYR A 408 5.14 31.62 7.63
C TYR A 408 3.84 32.42 7.53
N LEU A 409 2.97 32.00 6.60
CA LEU A 409 1.59 32.47 6.48
C LEU A 409 0.99 32.54 7.88
N GLU A 410 0.42 33.71 8.24
CA GLU A 410 0.07 34.07 9.62
C GLU A 410 -1.00 33.16 10.24
N LYS A 411 -0.58 31.98 10.69
CA LYS A 411 -1.30 31.11 11.61
C LYS A 411 -0.46 30.93 12.87
N PRO A 412 -1.04 31.13 14.08
CA PRO A 412 -0.29 31.05 15.33
C PRO A 412 0.40 29.71 15.61
N GLU A 413 -0.04 28.65 14.92
CA GLU A 413 0.34 27.25 15.11
C GLU A 413 1.82 26.92 14.80
N PHE A 414 2.54 27.75 14.03
CA PHE A 414 3.86 27.38 13.47
C PHE A 414 5.08 28.17 14.01
N ARG A 415 4.95 28.89 15.13
CA ARG A 415 5.92 29.94 15.54
C ARG A 415 7.14 29.55 16.39
N GLN A 416 7.42 28.26 16.70
CA GLN A 416 8.23 27.92 17.88
C GLN A 416 9.51 27.05 17.76
N LEU A 417 10.02 26.73 16.56
CA LEU A 417 11.27 25.95 16.43
C LEU A 417 12.45 26.80 15.93
N LEU A 418 13.45 27.03 16.80
CA LEU A 418 14.72 27.70 16.50
C LEU A 418 15.88 26.96 17.17
N TRP A 419 16.99 26.80 16.45
CA TRP A 419 17.75 25.54 16.41
C TRP A 419 19.18 25.66 16.96
N HIS A 420 19.71 24.57 17.54
CA HIS A 420 21.16 24.31 17.72
C HIS A 420 21.53 22.93 17.11
N GLY A 421 22.71 22.67 16.54
CA GLY A 421 23.95 23.44 16.47
C GLY A 421 25.11 22.49 16.14
N ASN A 422 25.95 22.16 17.14
CA ASN A 422 27.17 21.33 16.99
C ASN A 422 26.99 19.94 16.34
N GLN A 423 25.78 19.36 16.26
CA GLN A 423 25.55 18.05 15.63
C GLN A 423 25.77 18.06 14.10
N MET A 424 25.73 19.24 13.46
CA MET A 424 25.95 19.42 12.01
C MET A 424 27.32 18.93 11.51
N LYS A 425 28.39 19.05 12.31
CA LYS A 425 29.77 18.76 11.85
C LYS A 425 30.05 17.27 11.60
N GLN A 426 29.28 16.38 12.21
CA GLN A 426 29.42 14.93 11.99
C GLN A 426 28.53 14.48 10.84
N PHE A 427 27.25 14.88 10.84
CA PHE A 427 26.31 14.63 9.75
C PHE A 427 26.78 15.20 8.40
N GLY A 428 27.41 16.38 8.39
CA GLY A 428 27.91 17.01 7.17
C GLY A 428 28.95 16.17 6.42
N ASN A 429 29.75 15.35 7.12
CA ASN A 429 30.77 14.51 6.48
C ASN A 429 30.19 13.21 5.91
N GLU A 430 29.18 12.62 6.56
CA GLU A 430 28.47 11.45 6.04
C GLU A 430 27.53 11.84 4.88
N MET A 431 26.86 12.98 5.02
CA MET A 431 26.11 13.66 3.95
C MET A 431 27.00 13.92 2.73
N LEU A 432 28.21 14.46 2.91
CA LEU A 432 29.15 14.64 1.81
C LEU A 432 29.50 13.32 1.12
N PHE A 433 29.76 12.23 1.85
CA PHE A 433 30.18 10.95 1.27
C PHE A 433 29.11 10.30 0.38
N GLU A 434 27.86 10.27 0.82
CA GLU A 434 26.77 9.69 0.02
C GLU A 434 26.29 10.62 -1.12
N ILE A 435 26.37 11.95 -0.94
CA ILE A 435 26.15 12.91 -2.04
C ILE A 435 27.26 12.78 -3.10
N GLN A 436 28.52 12.61 -2.70
CA GLN A 436 29.64 12.44 -3.63
C GLN A 436 29.51 11.15 -4.47
N LYS A 437 29.06 10.03 -3.87
CA LYS A 437 28.71 8.80 -4.59
C LYS A 437 27.55 8.97 -5.57
N SER A 438 26.61 9.86 -5.28
CA SER A 438 25.40 10.04 -6.09
C SER A 438 25.61 10.99 -7.28
N ILE A 439 26.72 11.74 -7.31
CA ILE A 439 26.99 12.78 -8.31
C ILE A 439 28.28 12.48 -9.08
N ASP A 440 28.23 11.44 -9.92
CA ASP A 440 29.19 11.24 -11.03
C ASP A 440 28.74 11.99 -12.31
N VAL A 441 27.98 13.08 -12.15
CA VAL A 441 27.34 13.84 -13.25
C VAL A 441 27.70 15.34 -13.22
N GLY A 442 28.98 15.65 -12.99
CA GLY A 442 29.57 16.93 -13.43
C GLY A 442 29.26 18.19 -12.60
N PHE A 443 28.98 18.05 -11.31
CA PHE A 443 28.89 19.18 -10.36
C PHE A 443 29.98 19.06 -9.29
N GLU A 444 30.48 20.21 -8.80
CA GLU A 444 31.49 20.27 -7.73
C GLU A 444 30.94 21.14 -6.59
N ILE A 445 30.67 20.52 -5.44
CA ILE A 445 30.12 21.20 -4.26
C ILE A 445 31.25 21.68 -3.35
N LYS A 446 31.20 22.92 -2.88
CA LYS A 446 32.14 23.49 -1.90
C LYS A 446 31.40 24.23 -0.80
N ILE A 447 31.57 23.78 0.44
CA ILE A 447 31.05 24.48 1.63
C ILE A 447 31.94 25.69 1.93
N VAL A 448 31.34 26.83 2.28
CA VAL A 448 32.03 28.05 2.70
C VAL A 448 31.35 28.61 3.94
N GLY A 449 31.90 28.32 5.12
CA GLY A 449 31.32 28.69 6.41
C GLY A 449 30.26 27.72 6.91
N GLU A 450 29.61 28.05 8.03
CA GLU A 450 28.65 27.15 8.70
C GLU A 450 27.25 27.18 8.03
N ASP A 451 26.93 28.23 7.26
CA ASP A 451 25.60 28.48 6.69
C ASP A 451 25.53 28.56 5.15
N SER A 452 26.63 28.28 4.42
CA SER A 452 26.68 28.47 2.95
C SER A 452 27.26 27.28 2.17
N ILE A 453 26.45 26.76 1.24
CA ILE A 453 26.83 25.74 0.26
C ILE A 453 26.97 26.40 -1.12
N ILE A 454 28.15 26.28 -1.75
CA ILE A 454 28.38 26.69 -3.14
C ILE A 454 28.31 25.45 -4.03
N ILE A 455 27.37 25.42 -4.97
CA ILE A 455 27.25 24.36 -5.99
C ILE A 455 27.81 24.90 -7.30
N LYS A 456 28.94 24.35 -7.78
CA LYS A 456 29.43 24.61 -9.14
C LYS A 456 28.78 23.62 -10.11
N GLY A 457 28.16 24.13 -11.17
CA GLY A 457 27.63 23.32 -12.27
C GLY A 457 28.11 23.79 -13.63
N ILE A 458 28.33 22.86 -14.55
CA ILE A 458 28.58 23.18 -15.96
C ILE A 458 27.23 23.30 -16.68
N LYS A 459 26.97 24.46 -17.29
CA LYS A 459 25.73 24.73 -18.03
C LYS A 459 25.62 23.80 -19.25
N THR A 460 24.70 22.85 -19.20
CA THR A 460 24.27 22.02 -20.34
C THR A 460 22.80 22.29 -20.66
N LYS A 461 22.33 21.89 -21.86
CA LYS A 461 21.01 22.31 -22.40
C LYS A 461 19.78 21.79 -21.61
N ASP A 462 19.94 20.79 -20.74
CA ASP A 462 18.86 20.12 -19.98
C ASP A 462 18.70 20.63 -18.52
N PHE A 463 19.09 21.88 -18.25
CA PHE A 463 19.17 22.39 -16.87
C PHE A 463 17.82 22.41 -16.13
N GLU A 464 16.72 22.73 -16.80
CA GLU A 464 15.39 22.86 -16.19
C GLU A 464 14.77 21.52 -15.78
N ASN A 465 14.90 20.48 -16.61
CA ASN A 465 14.43 19.13 -16.27
C ASN A 465 15.19 18.56 -15.05
N ARG A 466 16.51 18.80 -14.98
CA ARG A 466 17.35 18.33 -13.87
C ARG A 466 17.11 19.08 -12.56
N GLN A 467 16.56 20.29 -12.59
CA GLN A 467 16.16 20.99 -11.36
C GLN A 467 15.03 20.23 -10.63
N LEU A 468 14.03 19.75 -11.38
CA LEU A 468 12.93 18.95 -10.81
C LEU A 468 13.43 17.64 -10.18
N ASP A 469 14.35 16.92 -10.83
CA ASP A 469 14.92 15.68 -10.28
C ASP A 469 15.69 15.93 -8.97
N VAL A 470 16.54 16.97 -8.93
CA VAL A 470 17.29 17.35 -7.71
C VAL A 470 16.35 17.81 -6.59
N ILE A 471 15.29 18.55 -6.91
CA ILE A 471 14.27 18.98 -5.93
C ILE A 471 13.49 17.78 -5.38
N ASN A 472 13.04 16.85 -6.24
CA ASN A 472 12.31 15.65 -5.81
C ASN A 472 13.18 14.75 -4.92
N GLN A 473 14.46 14.56 -5.26
CA GLN A 473 15.41 13.84 -4.41
C GLN A 473 15.68 14.58 -3.08
N THR A 474 15.71 15.91 -3.09
CA THR A 474 15.85 16.72 -1.87
C THR A 474 14.62 16.59 -0.96
N ILE A 475 13.40 16.57 -1.52
CA ILE A 475 12.16 16.37 -0.77
C ILE A 475 12.10 14.97 -0.15
N GLN A 476 12.42 13.92 -0.93
CA GLN A 476 12.49 12.55 -0.41
C GLN A 476 13.56 12.39 0.69
N TYR A 477 14.69 13.10 0.58
CA TYR A 477 15.70 13.12 1.62
C TYR A 477 15.24 13.92 2.86
N GLN A 478 14.56 15.05 2.69
CA GLN A 478 13.95 15.80 3.81
C GLN A 478 12.92 14.95 4.57
N GLN A 479 12.11 14.15 3.87
CA GLN A 479 11.19 13.19 4.51
C GLN A 479 11.96 12.14 5.32
N LYS A 480 12.98 11.49 4.74
CA LYS A 480 13.82 10.51 5.46
C LYS A 480 14.58 11.11 6.65
N VAL A 481 15.04 12.35 6.54
CA VAL A 481 15.67 13.10 7.64
C VAL A 481 14.63 13.41 8.72
N PHE A 482 13.42 13.81 8.36
CA PHE A 482 12.32 14.06 9.30
C PHE A 482 11.89 12.78 10.03
N GLU A 483 11.77 11.65 9.33
CA GLU A 483 11.54 10.32 9.92
C GLU A 483 12.66 9.94 10.90
N HIS A 484 13.93 10.09 10.49
CA HIS A 484 15.08 9.79 11.34
C HIS A 484 15.18 10.71 12.57
N PHE A 485 14.89 12.01 12.42
CA PHE A 485 14.80 12.94 13.55
C PHE A 485 13.62 12.58 14.47
N THR A 486 12.51 12.09 13.93
CA THR A 486 11.36 11.64 14.73
C THR A 486 11.73 10.42 15.58
N GLU A 487 12.48 9.45 15.03
CA GLU A 487 13.01 8.32 15.81
C GLU A 487 14.07 8.75 16.84
N GLN A 488 15.03 9.62 16.49
CA GLN A 488 15.98 10.15 17.48
C GLN A 488 15.29 10.98 18.59
N LEU A 489 14.20 11.69 18.27
CA LEU A 489 13.38 12.38 19.25
C LEU A 489 12.63 11.40 20.16
N LYS A 490 12.16 10.26 19.65
CA LYS A 490 11.62 9.16 20.49
C LYS A 490 12.68 8.63 21.45
N GLU A 491 13.89 8.33 20.97
CA GLU A 491 15.00 7.85 21.81
C GLU A 491 15.39 8.88 22.90
N LYS A 492 15.54 10.16 22.54
CA LYS A 492 15.81 11.23 23.51
C LYS A 492 14.68 11.43 24.51
N LYS A 493 13.41 11.42 24.07
CA LYS A 493 12.22 11.49 24.95
C LYS A 493 12.17 10.28 25.90
N GLN A 494 12.56 9.09 25.44
CA GLN A 494 12.64 7.87 26.25
C GLN A 494 13.76 7.96 27.32
N ILE A 495 14.97 8.41 26.95
CA ILE A 495 16.08 8.62 27.91
C ILE A 495 15.69 9.64 28.99
N ILE A 496 15.05 10.74 28.59
CA ILE A 496 14.53 11.76 29.52
C ILE A 496 13.49 11.12 30.46
N TYR A 497 12.53 10.36 29.93
CA TYR A 497 11.53 9.66 30.73
C TYR A 497 12.12 8.67 31.74
N ASP A 498 13.13 7.88 31.35
CA ASP A 498 13.76 6.93 32.27
C ASP A 498 14.56 7.63 33.38
N SER A 499 15.16 8.79 33.09
CA SER A 499 15.76 9.68 34.11
C SER A 499 14.72 10.18 35.12
N ILE A 500 13.57 10.67 34.61
CA ILE A 500 12.44 11.15 35.43
C ILE A 500 11.85 10.03 36.28
N LYS A 501 11.70 8.83 35.71
CA LYS A 501 11.21 7.63 36.42
C LYS A 501 12.13 7.23 37.58
N ASN A 502 13.42 7.50 37.49
CA ASN A 502 14.38 7.27 38.57
C ASN A 502 14.30 8.37 39.65
N GLN A 503 14.25 9.65 39.28
CA GLN A 503 14.04 10.74 40.26
C GLN A 503 12.71 10.60 41.02
N LEU A 504 11.64 10.18 40.34
CA LEU A 504 10.34 9.89 40.96
C LEU A 504 10.39 8.73 41.96
N LYS A 505 11.23 7.71 41.73
CA LYS A 505 11.47 6.64 42.73
C LYS A 505 12.22 7.18 43.96
N GLU A 506 13.24 8.00 43.77
CA GLU A 506 14.02 8.60 44.86
C GLU A 506 13.17 9.52 45.74
N ILE A 507 12.27 10.30 45.15
CA ILE A 507 11.41 11.25 45.89
C ILE A 507 10.25 10.55 46.62
N SER A 508 9.67 9.49 46.03
CA SER A 508 8.46 8.85 46.56
C SER A 508 8.71 7.68 47.52
N ASN A 509 9.92 7.08 47.52
CA ASN A 509 10.24 5.83 48.23
C ASN A 509 9.30 4.65 47.91
N ILE A 510 8.53 4.74 46.81
CA ILE A 510 7.52 3.76 46.39
C ILE A 510 7.75 3.48 44.90
N PRO A 511 7.65 2.23 44.43
CA PRO A 511 7.72 1.92 43.00
C PRO A 511 6.51 2.51 42.26
N ILE A 512 6.68 3.69 41.65
CA ILE A 512 5.67 4.29 40.78
C ILE A 512 5.58 3.49 39.48
N ASN A 513 4.38 2.99 39.17
CA ASN A 513 4.14 2.22 37.97
C ASN A 513 3.64 3.17 36.86
N SER A 514 4.59 3.69 36.07
CA SER A 514 4.32 4.69 35.03
C SER A 514 4.55 4.14 33.62
N GLN A 515 3.79 4.67 32.66
CA GLN A 515 3.90 4.40 31.23
C GLN A 515 4.08 5.72 30.46
N LEU A 516 5.02 5.74 29.50
CA LEU A 516 5.17 6.81 28.52
C LEU A 516 4.45 6.41 27.23
N ILE A 517 3.77 7.36 26.60
CA ILE A 517 3.24 7.25 25.24
C ILE A 517 3.75 8.47 24.46
N ILE A 518 4.42 8.23 23.33
CA ILE A 518 4.90 9.27 22.41
C ILE A 518 4.17 9.08 21.09
N ASP A 519 3.48 10.12 20.62
CA ASP A 519 2.75 10.14 19.35
C ASP A 519 3.08 11.43 18.59
N GLY A 520 4.08 11.33 17.68
CA GLY A 520 4.67 12.47 17.00
C GLY A 520 5.30 13.48 17.96
N SER A 521 4.81 14.71 17.95
CA SER A 521 5.18 15.74 18.94
C SER A 521 4.64 15.41 20.34
N ASN A 522 3.43 14.84 20.43
CA ASN A 522 2.74 14.63 21.69
C ASN A 522 3.44 13.62 22.61
N CYS A 523 3.41 13.91 23.91
CA CYS A 523 4.01 13.11 24.97
C CYS A 523 3.00 12.99 26.12
N GLN A 524 2.66 11.76 26.52
CA GLN A 524 1.79 11.49 27.66
C GLN A 524 2.51 10.57 28.66
N VAL A 525 2.52 10.97 29.93
CA VAL A 525 3.01 10.16 31.05
C VAL A 525 1.80 9.74 31.89
N ILE A 526 1.47 8.46 31.87
CA ILE A 526 0.42 7.86 32.70
C ILE A 526 1.08 7.34 33.97
N ILE A 527 0.63 7.83 35.13
CA ILE A 527 1.07 7.34 36.45
C ILE A 527 -0.07 6.52 37.06
N SER A 528 0.15 5.21 37.21
CA SER A 528 -0.79 4.32 37.90
C SER A 528 -0.37 4.12 39.36
N HIS A 529 -1.32 4.39 40.27
CA HIS A 529 -1.17 4.55 41.73
C HIS A 529 -0.42 5.83 42.19
N ILE A 530 -1.18 6.73 42.83
CA ILE A 530 -0.69 7.85 43.64
C ILE A 530 -1.13 7.59 45.10
N PRO A 531 -0.23 7.58 46.09
CA PRO A 531 -0.62 7.41 47.49
C PRO A 531 -1.45 8.59 48.02
N ASN A 532 -2.52 8.30 48.78
CA ASN A 532 -3.48 9.28 49.34
C ASN A 532 -2.93 10.15 50.49
N ASN A 533 -1.79 10.83 50.27
CA ASN A 533 -1.29 11.89 51.16
C ASN A 533 -1.12 13.19 50.36
N ASN A 534 -1.79 14.25 50.80
CA ASN A 534 -1.85 15.55 50.10
C ASN A 534 -0.47 16.17 49.83
N SER A 535 0.54 15.91 50.66
CA SER A 535 1.93 16.34 50.44
C SER A 535 2.54 15.76 49.16
N ASN A 536 2.20 14.51 48.83
CA ASN A 536 2.76 13.81 47.67
C ASN A 536 2.08 14.26 46.38
N LEU A 537 0.79 14.61 46.42
CA LEU A 537 0.07 15.19 45.30
C LEU A 537 0.65 16.55 44.88
N ILE A 538 0.99 17.42 45.84
CA ILE A 538 1.63 18.71 45.56
C ILE A 538 3.01 18.51 44.92
N ASN A 539 3.83 17.59 45.44
CA ASN A 539 5.14 17.30 44.87
C ASN A 539 5.02 16.70 43.46
N ILE A 540 4.08 15.77 43.22
CA ILE A 540 3.84 15.20 41.88
C ILE A 540 3.36 16.28 40.92
N GLN A 541 2.46 17.19 41.34
CA GLN A 541 2.01 18.30 40.51
C GLN A 541 3.17 19.24 40.16
N GLN A 542 3.99 19.64 41.13
CA GLN A 542 5.17 20.48 40.88
C GLN A 542 6.17 19.80 39.94
N ILE A 543 6.37 18.49 40.07
CA ILE A 543 7.17 17.71 39.11
C ILE A 543 6.51 17.73 37.73
N CYS A 544 5.21 17.47 37.60
CA CYS A 544 4.50 17.56 36.32
C CYS A 544 4.56 18.96 35.67
N GLU A 545 4.52 20.03 36.46
CA GLU A 545 4.68 21.42 35.99
C GLU A 545 6.13 21.69 35.53
N GLN A 546 7.13 21.24 36.29
CA GLN A 546 8.55 21.30 35.88
C GLN A 546 8.83 20.47 34.63
N LEU A 547 8.19 19.30 34.50
CA LEU A 547 8.26 18.45 33.32
C LEU A 547 7.62 19.11 32.11
N SER A 548 6.42 19.68 32.26
CA SER A 548 5.76 20.43 31.20
C SER A 548 6.63 21.60 30.73
N SER A 549 7.22 22.36 31.67
CA SER A 549 8.15 23.44 31.35
C SER A 549 9.44 22.95 30.69
N TYR A 550 10.01 21.83 31.14
CA TYR A 550 11.24 21.27 30.58
C TYR A 550 11.01 20.66 29.19
N PHE A 551 9.92 19.91 28.97
CA PHE A 551 9.55 19.44 27.64
C PHE A 551 9.27 20.61 26.70
N TYR A 552 8.54 21.65 27.15
CA TYR A 552 8.33 22.85 26.36
C TYR A 552 9.64 23.58 26.03
N ASP A 553 10.59 23.69 26.97
CA ASP A 553 11.92 24.28 26.72
C ASP A 553 12.88 23.40 25.90
N GLN A 554 12.63 22.08 25.78
CA GLN A 554 13.39 21.16 24.92
C GLN A 554 12.74 20.98 23.53
N GLU A 555 11.43 21.15 23.41
CA GLU A 555 10.70 21.16 22.12
C GLU A 555 10.85 22.50 21.38
N LYS A 556 11.26 23.54 22.11
CA LYS A 556 11.53 24.90 21.63
C LYS A 556 13.03 25.17 21.32
N LYS A 557 13.92 24.19 21.52
CA LYS A 557 15.37 24.25 21.28
C LYS A 557 15.82 23.29 20.18
#